data_AF-A0A939IJM4-F1
#
_entry.id   AF-A0A939IJM4-F1
#
_cell.length_a   1.000
_cell.length_b   1.000
_cell.length_c   1.000
_cell.angle_alpha   90.00
_cell.angle_beta   90.00
_cell.angle_gamma   90.00
#
_symmetry.space_group_name_H-M   'P 1'
#
loop_
_entity.id
_entity.type
_entity.pdbx_description
1 polymer ?
#
loop_
_entity_poly.entity_id
_entity_poly.type
_entity_poly.pdbx_seq_one_letter_code
_entity_poly.pdbx_strand_id
1 'polypeptide(L)'
;MDNNFGNPNKFAIQYTFLSNPHNEKGIVGESWGVFKLLIEGKDICQYTIDNKNTDYNWNLIYILEWLCENMQYLIGYDPFPLPVQGESTLELIENADDFDSDEEDEIYLWYQAKSSWLFKHSWFCNRGGSFLSNVYFRREQENVEISWNNDFYREKEIIFANPRGIRIIPKTEFKLVIFNFLNDILLKLEEKVPADLIDDKNKITELYKKIKLLEP
;
A
#
# COMPACT_ATOMS: atom_id res chain seq x y z
N MET A 1 7.49 0.48 -21.65
CA MET A 1 7.71 1.81 -21.06
C MET A 1 7.08 1.76 -19.69
N ASP A 2 7.84 2.06 -18.65
CA ASP A 2 7.32 2.08 -17.29
C ASP A 2 6.41 3.30 -17.11
N ASN A 3 5.22 3.09 -16.54
CA ASN A 3 4.30 4.19 -16.26
C ASN A 3 4.76 4.86 -14.96
N ASN A 4 5.08 6.16 -15.00
CA ASN A 4 5.63 6.89 -13.85
C ASN A 4 4.71 8.06 -13.46
N PHE A 5 4.32 8.11 -12.18
CA PHE A 5 3.44 9.14 -11.63
C PHE A 5 4.16 9.85 -10.48
N GLY A 6 4.34 11.16 -10.59
CA GLY A 6 5.06 11.97 -9.59
C GLY A 6 6.54 12.17 -9.90
N ASN A 7 7.30 12.57 -8.89
CA ASN A 7 8.73 12.84 -8.99
C ASN A 7 9.51 11.77 -8.21
N PRO A 8 10.28 10.88 -8.88
CA PRO A 8 11.08 9.85 -8.22
C PRO A 8 11.98 10.36 -7.10
N ASN A 9 12.49 11.60 -7.20
CA ASN A 9 13.36 12.21 -6.19
C ASN A 9 12.60 12.80 -4.99
N LYS A 10 11.27 12.71 -4.97
CA LYS A 10 10.40 13.14 -3.86
C LYS A 10 9.46 12.00 -3.47
N PHE A 11 8.44 11.80 -4.29
CA PHE A 11 7.42 10.78 -4.17
C PHE A 11 6.90 10.42 -5.56
N ALA A 12 6.99 9.14 -5.91
CA ALA A 12 6.43 8.62 -7.15
C ALA A 12 5.99 7.16 -7.02
N ILE A 13 5.10 6.77 -7.91
CA ILE A 13 4.77 5.38 -8.16
C ILE A 13 5.15 5.03 -9.59
N GLN A 14 5.73 3.84 -9.76
CA GLN A 14 5.93 3.25 -11.07
C GLN A 14 5.30 1.87 -11.15
N TYR A 15 4.78 1.52 -12.33
CA TYR A 15 4.34 0.16 -12.57
C TYR A 15 4.45 -0.24 -14.05
N THR A 16 4.58 -1.54 -14.26
CA THR A 16 4.60 -2.17 -15.58
C THR A 16 3.94 -3.54 -15.52
N PHE A 17 2.96 -3.78 -16.39
CA PHE A 17 2.40 -5.13 -16.55
C PHE A 17 3.40 -6.07 -17.21
N LEU A 18 3.45 -7.30 -16.73
CA LEU A 18 4.27 -8.37 -17.27
C LEU A 18 3.37 -9.55 -17.68
N SER A 19 3.93 -10.47 -18.46
CA SER A 19 3.26 -11.75 -18.68
C SER A 19 3.18 -12.52 -17.36
N ASN A 20 1.99 -13.00 -17.02
CA ASN A 20 1.81 -13.80 -15.81
C ASN A 20 2.56 -15.15 -15.96
N PRO A 21 3.51 -15.48 -15.06
CA PRO A 21 4.19 -16.78 -15.08
C PRO A 21 3.29 -17.92 -14.56
N HIS A 22 2.17 -17.59 -13.94
CA HIS A 22 1.16 -18.50 -13.43
C HIS A 22 -0.05 -18.45 -14.36
N ASN A 23 -0.65 -19.60 -14.65
CA ASN A 23 -1.83 -19.69 -15.55
C ASN A 23 -3.12 -19.16 -14.90
N GLU A 24 -3.02 -18.13 -14.07
CA GLU A 24 -4.15 -17.42 -13.50
C GLU A 24 -4.87 -16.67 -14.61
N LYS A 25 -6.19 -16.53 -14.45
CA LYS A 25 -7.06 -15.89 -15.43
C LYS A 25 -7.74 -14.68 -14.83
N GLY A 26 -8.39 -13.92 -15.69
CA GLY A 26 -9.19 -12.77 -15.27
C GLY A 26 -8.35 -11.65 -14.70
N ILE A 27 -8.97 -10.81 -13.87
CA ILE A 27 -8.35 -9.62 -13.30
C ILE A 27 -7.06 -9.92 -12.54
N VAL A 28 -7.04 -11.04 -11.80
CA VAL A 28 -5.85 -11.48 -11.06
C VAL A 28 -4.72 -11.73 -12.04
N GLY A 29 -4.98 -12.54 -13.09
CA GLY A 29 -3.99 -12.89 -14.08
C GLY A 29 -3.48 -11.69 -14.89
N GLU A 30 -4.39 -10.82 -15.32
CA GLU A 30 -4.06 -9.64 -16.12
C GLU A 30 -3.37 -8.53 -15.34
N SER A 31 -3.45 -8.57 -14.00
CA SER A 31 -2.81 -7.58 -13.13
C SER A 31 -1.35 -7.91 -12.78
N TRP A 32 -0.80 -9.03 -13.25
CA TRP A 32 0.59 -9.39 -12.94
C TRP A 32 1.57 -8.33 -13.46
N GLY A 33 2.47 -7.84 -12.61
CA GLY A 33 3.38 -6.78 -12.99
C GLY A 33 4.38 -6.40 -11.91
N VAL A 34 5.26 -5.46 -12.27
CA VAL A 34 6.19 -4.80 -11.36
C VAL A 34 5.53 -3.55 -10.81
N PHE A 35 5.73 -3.29 -9.51
CA PHE A 35 5.32 -2.05 -8.85
C PHE A 35 6.47 -1.51 -8.01
N LYS A 36 6.66 -0.18 -8.05
CA LYS A 36 7.67 0.53 -7.28
C LYS A 36 7.02 1.69 -6.54
N LEU A 37 7.33 1.79 -5.26
CA LEU A 37 7.06 2.97 -4.45
C LEU A 37 8.38 3.73 -4.29
N LEU A 38 8.51 4.87 -4.97
CA LEU A 38 9.74 5.66 -5.00
C LEU A 38 9.63 6.83 -4.04
N ILE A 39 10.58 6.90 -3.10
CA ILE A 39 10.69 7.98 -2.13
C ILE A 39 12.15 8.43 -2.11
N GLU A 40 12.41 9.70 -2.46
CA GLU A 40 13.78 10.24 -2.55
C GLU A 40 14.76 9.39 -3.40
N GLY A 41 14.27 8.89 -4.53
CA GLY A 41 15.03 8.07 -5.48
C GLY A 41 15.20 6.61 -5.05
N LYS A 42 14.60 6.21 -3.92
CA LYS A 42 14.70 4.87 -3.37
C LYS A 42 13.42 4.09 -3.61
N ASP A 43 13.54 2.89 -4.18
CA ASP A 43 12.43 1.94 -4.23
C ASP A 43 12.27 1.25 -2.87
N ILE A 44 11.14 1.50 -2.24
CA ILE A 44 10.78 0.95 -0.93
C ILE A 44 10.35 -0.51 -1.05
N CYS A 45 9.93 -0.94 -2.23
CA CYS A 45 9.50 -2.32 -2.49
C CYS A 45 10.65 -3.22 -2.98
N GLN A 46 11.83 -2.68 -3.27
CA GLN A 46 12.97 -3.46 -3.74
C GLN A 46 13.62 -4.24 -2.59
N TYR A 47 13.91 -5.52 -2.86
CA TYR A 47 14.55 -6.41 -1.89
C TYR A 47 15.60 -7.30 -2.54
N THR A 48 16.43 -7.93 -1.72
CA THR A 48 17.40 -8.95 -2.10
C THR A 48 16.92 -10.29 -1.58
N ILE A 49 16.96 -11.31 -2.45
CA ILE A 49 16.78 -12.72 -2.10
C ILE A 49 17.86 -13.51 -2.84
N ASP A 50 18.48 -14.50 -2.18
CA ASP A 50 19.61 -15.26 -2.76
C ASP A 50 20.73 -14.39 -3.36
N ASN A 51 21.06 -13.27 -2.70
CA ASN A 51 22.03 -12.26 -3.16
C ASN A 51 21.68 -11.60 -4.52
N LYS A 52 20.41 -11.65 -4.95
CA LYS A 52 19.91 -10.98 -6.16
C LYS A 52 18.95 -9.85 -5.82
N ASN A 53 19.27 -8.65 -6.30
CA ASN A 53 18.34 -7.53 -6.26
C ASN A 53 17.12 -7.85 -7.12
N THR A 54 15.95 -7.74 -6.50
CA THR A 54 14.66 -8.09 -7.08
C THR A 54 13.71 -6.91 -6.92
N ASP A 55 13.15 -6.47 -8.05
CA ASP A 55 12.03 -5.54 -8.03
C ASP A 55 10.76 -6.30 -7.60
N TYR A 56 9.92 -5.65 -6.79
CA TYR A 56 8.64 -6.23 -6.42
C TYR A 56 7.78 -6.50 -7.65
N ASN A 57 7.38 -7.76 -7.81
CA ASN A 57 6.43 -8.18 -8.83
C ASN A 57 5.41 -9.15 -8.25
N TRP A 58 4.14 -8.96 -8.61
CA TRP A 58 3.01 -9.78 -8.16
C TRP A 58 1.73 -9.41 -8.94
N ASN A 59 0.59 -9.99 -8.58
CA ASN A 59 -0.73 -9.50 -9.00
C ASN A 59 -0.98 -8.11 -8.36
N LEU A 60 -0.86 -7.06 -9.18
CA LEU A 60 -0.97 -5.68 -8.70
C LEU A 60 -2.39 -5.33 -8.23
N ILE A 61 -3.40 -6.12 -8.61
CA ILE A 61 -4.79 -5.91 -8.18
C ILE A 61 -4.94 -5.78 -6.66
N TYR A 62 -4.13 -6.49 -5.87
CA TYR A 62 -4.24 -6.40 -4.42
C TYR A 62 -3.81 -5.02 -3.87
N ILE A 63 -2.80 -4.38 -4.46
CA ILE A 63 -2.44 -3.00 -4.10
C ILE A 63 -3.57 -2.05 -4.48
N LEU A 64 -4.18 -2.26 -5.66
CA LEU A 64 -5.27 -1.41 -6.17
C LEU A 64 -6.52 -1.51 -5.31
N GLU A 65 -6.94 -2.72 -4.96
CA GLU A 65 -8.08 -2.97 -4.09
C GLU A 65 -7.92 -2.24 -2.77
N TRP A 66 -6.77 -2.43 -2.12
CA TRP A 66 -6.52 -1.82 -0.82
C TRP A 66 -6.51 -0.29 -0.91
N LEU A 67 -5.83 0.28 -1.91
CA LEU A 67 -5.80 1.73 -2.11
C LEU A 67 -7.20 2.29 -2.37
N CYS A 68 -7.99 1.65 -3.25
CA CYS A 68 -9.34 2.11 -3.57
C CYS A 68 -10.30 2.00 -2.38
N GLU A 69 -10.15 0.98 -1.55
CA GLU A 69 -11.00 0.75 -0.38
C GLU A 69 -10.67 1.67 0.79
N ASN A 70 -9.39 2.01 0.94
CA ASN A 70 -8.93 2.73 2.12
C ASN A 70 -8.57 4.19 1.88
N MET A 71 -8.61 4.66 0.62
CA MET A 71 -8.25 6.03 0.25
C MET A 71 -8.90 7.09 1.14
N GLN A 72 -10.19 6.91 1.48
CA GLN A 72 -10.93 7.84 2.33
C GLN A 72 -10.30 8.02 3.73
N TYR A 73 -9.66 6.99 4.30
CA TYR A 73 -8.98 7.08 5.59
C TYR A 73 -7.62 7.76 5.45
N LEU A 74 -6.96 7.59 4.30
CA LEU A 74 -5.64 8.17 4.03
C LEU A 74 -5.68 9.68 3.78
N ILE A 75 -6.77 10.18 3.21
CA ILE A 75 -6.95 11.62 2.90
C ILE A 75 -7.97 12.30 3.82
N GLY A 76 -8.87 11.53 4.44
CA GLY A 76 -9.83 11.96 5.44
C GLY A 76 -9.23 12.05 6.83
N TYR A 77 -10.06 12.28 7.84
CA TYR A 77 -9.61 12.31 9.24
C TYR A 77 -9.86 10.95 9.87
N ASP A 78 -8.79 10.17 10.10
CA ASP A 78 -8.81 8.89 10.82
C ASP A 78 -7.53 8.78 11.68
N PRO A 79 -7.50 9.42 12.87
CA PRO A 79 -6.31 9.47 13.71
C PRO A 79 -5.98 8.09 14.32
N PHE A 80 -4.75 7.92 14.80
CA PHE A 80 -4.40 6.73 15.57
C PHE A 80 -5.29 6.62 16.82
N PRO A 81 -5.91 5.46 17.09
CA PRO A 81 -7.06 5.39 18.00
C PRO A 81 -6.67 5.22 19.47
N LEU A 82 -5.39 4.94 19.76
CA LEU A 82 -4.92 4.62 21.10
C LEU A 82 -4.26 5.82 21.77
N PRO A 83 -4.42 5.98 23.10
CA PRO A 83 -3.91 7.12 23.88
C PRO A 83 -2.39 7.02 24.16
N VAL A 84 -1.60 6.75 23.13
CA VAL A 84 -0.14 6.68 23.19
C VAL A 84 0.48 7.93 22.56
N GLN A 85 1.70 8.27 22.97
CA GLN A 85 2.47 9.36 22.36
C GLN A 85 3.37 8.80 21.26
N GLY A 86 3.79 9.65 20.31
CA GLY A 86 4.71 9.27 19.24
C GLY A 86 4.76 10.34 18.16
N GLU A 87 5.94 10.60 17.60
CA GLU A 87 6.15 11.57 16.51
C GLU A 87 5.93 10.95 15.13
N SER A 88 5.84 9.61 15.05
CA SER A 88 5.58 8.88 13.81
C SER A 88 4.62 7.71 14.03
N THR A 89 4.03 7.21 12.95
CA THR A 89 3.21 5.99 12.96
C THR A 89 3.98 4.80 13.51
N LEU A 90 5.29 4.69 13.23
CA LEU A 90 6.11 3.60 13.78
C LEU A 90 6.22 3.70 15.30
N GLU A 91 6.47 4.89 15.85
CA GLU A 91 6.53 5.10 17.30
C GLU A 91 5.17 4.91 17.97
N LEU A 92 4.09 5.36 17.35
CA LEU A 92 2.73 5.12 17.85
C LEU A 92 2.40 3.63 17.92
N ILE A 93 2.82 2.86 16.92
CA ILE A 93 2.66 1.40 16.89
C ILE A 93 3.51 0.75 17.99
N GLU A 94 4.80 1.11 18.07
CA GLU A 94 5.75 0.58 19.06
C GLU A 94 5.26 0.86 20.49
N ASN A 95 4.92 2.11 20.82
CA ASN A 95 4.41 2.48 22.14
C ASN A 95 3.03 1.84 22.44
N ALA A 96 2.25 1.50 21.41
CA ALA A 96 1.01 0.76 21.59
C ALA A 96 1.22 -0.74 21.81
N ASP A 97 2.37 -1.31 21.41
CA ASP A 97 2.72 -2.71 21.71
C ASP A 97 3.18 -2.91 23.15
N ASP A 98 3.60 -1.84 23.84
CA ASP A 98 4.00 -1.87 25.25
C ASP A 98 2.81 -1.83 26.23
N PHE A 99 1.57 -1.84 25.73
CA PHE A 99 0.38 -1.83 26.58
C PHE A 99 0.21 -3.16 27.32
N ASP A 100 -0.03 -3.05 28.62
CA ASP A 100 -0.28 -4.17 29.51
C ASP A 100 -1.42 -3.80 30.47
N SER A 101 -2.30 -4.76 30.75
CA SER A 101 -3.43 -4.60 31.66
C SER A 101 -3.79 -5.96 32.27
N ASP A 102 -4.23 -5.96 33.52
CA ASP A 102 -4.74 -7.17 34.19
C ASP A 102 -6.18 -7.51 33.74
N GLU A 103 -6.85 -6.58 33.04
CA GLU A 103 -8.23 -6.73 32.57
C GLU A 103 -8.28 -7.23 31.12
N GLU A 104 -8.77 -8.46 30.90
CA GLU A 104 -8.82 -9.09 29.57
C GLU A 104 -9.63 -8.27 28.54
N ASP A 105 -10.72 -7.65 28.99
CA ASP A 105 -11.57 -6.81 28.13
C ASP A 105 -10.82 -5.57 27.61
N GLU A 106 -9.96 -4.97 28.45
CA GLU A 106 -9.13 -3.83 28.04
C GLU A 106 -8.10 -4.25 27.00
N ILE A 107 -7.42 -5.38 27.23
CA ILE A 107 -6.48 -5.97 26.28
C ILE A 107 -7.16 -6.23 24.93
N TYR A 108 -8.34 -6.85 24.96
CA TYR A 108 -9.10 -7.16 23.74
C TYR A 108 -9.47 -5.89 22.97
N LEU A 109 -10.03 -4.88 23.64
CA LEU A 109 -10.42 -3.62 23.00
C LEU A 109 -9.21 -2.86 22.46
N TRP A 110 -8.08 -2.89 23.17
CA TRP A 110 -6.82 -2.28 22.74
C TRP A 110 -6.32 -2.90 21.43
N TYR A 111 -6.21 -4.22 21.38
CA TYR A 111 -5.80 -4.94 20.17
C TYR A 111 -6.78 -4.74 19.02
N GLN A 112 -8.08 -4.76 19.30
CA GLN A 112 -9.11 -4.55 18.28
C GLN A 112 -9.00 -3.16 17.65
N ALA A 113 -8.84 -2.11 18.47
CA ALA A 113 -8.68 -0.73 18.00
C ALA A 113 -7.42 -0.56 17.15
N LYS A 114 -6.27 -1.05 17.63
CA LYS A 114 -5.01 -1.02 16.87
C LYS A 114 -5.14 -1.76 15.56
N SER A 115 -5.55 -3.02 15.60
CA SER A 115 -5.66 -3.89 14.41
C SER A 115 -6.58 -3.30 13.35
N SER A 116 -7.76 -2.81 13.76
CA SER A 116 -8.72 -2.18 12.84
C SER A 116 -8.15 -0.95 12.14
N TRP A 117 -7.35 -0.14 12.84
CA TRP A 117 -6.66 1.00 12.25
C TRP A 117 -5.54 0.55 11.31
N LEU A 118 -4.72 -0.43 11.71
CA LEU A 118 -3.65 -0.96 10.86
C LEU A 118 -4.18 -1.53 9.53
N PHE A 119 -5.34 -2.20 9.53
CA PHE A 119 -5.97 -2.70 8.30
C PHE A 119 -6.32 -1.59 7.30
N LYS A 120 -6.71 -0.41 7.80
CA LYS A 120 -7.07 0.76 6.98
C LYS A 120 -5.87 1.59 6.56
N HIS A 121 -4.78 1.52 7.34
CA HIS A 121 -3.63 2.40 7.18
C HIS A 121 -2.37 1.70 6.66
N SER A 122 -2.34 0.37 6.57
CA SER A 122 -1.28 -0.39 5.90
C SER A 122 -1.81 -1.35 4.84
N TRP A 123 -1.22 -1.32 3.65
CA TRP A 123 -1.56 -2.26 2.58
C TRP A 123 -1.04 -3.68 2.81
N PHE A 124 -0.32 -3.91 3.91
CA PHE A 124 0.42 -5.15 4.13
C PHE A 124 -0.51 -6.36 4.30
N CYS A 125 -1.71 -6.14 4.82
CA CYS A 125 -2.75 -7.17 4.91
C CYS A 125 -3.18 -7.69 3.52
N ASN A 126 -3.06 -6.86 2.48
CA ASN A 126 -3.45 -7.21 1.11
C ASN A 126 -2.26 -7.60 0.24
N ARG A 127 -1.20 -8.17 0.81
CA ARG A 127 -0.01 -8.58 0.02
C ARG A 127 -0.22 -9.84 -0.83
N GLY A 128 -1.35 -10.55 -0.68
CA GLY A 128 -1.67 -11.73 -1.51
C GLY A 128 -0.60 -12.84 -1.50
N GLY A 129 0.15 -13.00 -0.40
CA GLY A 129 1.26 -13.96 -0.30
C GLY A 129 2.65 -13.42 -0.69
N SER A 130 2.73 -12.25 -1.31
CA SER A 130 3.98 -11.65 -1.81
C SER A 130 4.90 -11.07 -0.72
N PHE A 131 6.11 -10.67 -1.14
CA PHE A 131 7.07 -9.89 -0.37
C PHE A 131 6.85 -8.39 -0.58
N LEU A 132 5.63 -7.91 -0.29
CA LEU A 132 5.28 -6.49 -0.36
C LEU A 132 5.86 -5.76 0.86
N SER A 133 6.42 -4.56 0.64
CA SER A 133 6.85 -3.69 1.75
C SER A 133 5.69 -3.41 2.70
N ASN A 134 5.91 -3.46 4.01
CA ASN A 134 4.94 -3.01 5.01
C ASN A 134 5.01 -1.49 5.13
N VAL A 135 4.08 -0.81 4.45
CA VAL A 135 3.98 0.66 4.41
C VAL A 135 2.69 1.09 5.08
N TYR A 136 2.82 2.04 6.01
CA TYR A 136 1.76 2.74 6.69
C TYR A 136 1.57 4.12 6.11
N PHE A 137 0.32 4.56 6.00
CA PHE A 137 -0.08 5.87 5.51
C PHE A 137 -0.94 6.53 6.59
N ARG A 138 -0.55 7.68 7.11
CA ARG A 138 -1.31 8.41 8.13
C ARG A 138 -1.41 9.88 7.76
N ARG A 139 -2.62 10.43 7.71
CA ARG A 139 -2.80 11.87 7.49
C ARG A 139 -2.39 12.65 8.74
N GLU A 140 -1.58 13.67 8.53
CA GLU A 140 -1.30 14.70 9.54
C GLU A 140 -1.59 16.08 8.96
N GLN A 141 -2.73 16.67 9.33
CA GLN A 141 -3.18 17.97 8.84
C GLN A 141 -3.23 18.03 7.29
N GLU A 142 -2.30 18.79 6.67
CA GLU A 142 -2.16 18.97 5.23
C GLU A 142 -1.06 18.08 4.62
N ASN A 143 -0.56 17.12 5.37
CA ASN A 143 0.41 16.13 4.92
C ASN A 143 -0.11 14.71 5.11
N VAL A 144 0.55 13.77 4.45
CA VAL A 144 0.43 12.33 4.65
C VAL A 144 1.82 11.83 5.03
N GLU A 145 1.92 11.25 6.22
CA GLU A 145 3.07 10.46 6.62
C GLU A 145 3.01 9.11 5.90
N ILE A 146 4.14 8.74 5.29
CA ILE A 146 4.41 7.43 4.72
C ILE A 146 5.56 6.83 5.52
N SER A 147 5.28 5.76 6.24
CA SER A 147 6.24 5.10 7.13
C SER A 147 6.32 3.63 6.81
N TRP A 148 7.50 3.02 6.91
CA TRP A 148 7.67 1.61 6.59
C TRP A 148 8.68 0.95 7.50
N ASN A 149 8.45 -0.34 7.76
CA ASN A 149 9.35 -1.21 8.49
C ASN A 149 9.22 -2.65 7.95
N ASN A 150 10.28 -3.13 7.30
CA ASN A 150 10.38 -4.41 6.63
C ASN A 150 11.35 -5.38 7.32
N ASP A 151 11.85 -5.04 8.51
CA ASP A 151 12.92 -5.81 9.16
C ASP A 151 12.48 -7.25 9.52
N PHE A 152 11.17 -7.49 9.67
CA PHE A 152 10.60 -8.82 9.90
C PHE A 152 10.84 -9.82 8.76
N TYR A 153 11.20 -9.36 7.55
CA TYR A 153 11.55 -10.26 6.44
C TYR A 153 12.96 -10.84 6.55
N ARG A 154 13.84 -10.27 7.39
CA ARG A 154 15.23 -10.73 7.52
C ARG A 154 15.33 -12.17 8.00
N GLU A 155 14.39 -12.62 8.83
CA GLU A 155 14.31 -14.02 9.31
C GLU A 155 14.10 -15.02 8.17
N LYS A 156 13.61 -14.55 7.01
CA LYS A 156 13.40 -15.34 5.79
C LYS A 156 14.46 -15.06 4.71
N GLU A 157 15.59 -14.46 5.11
CA GLU A 157 16.69 -14.10 4.20
C GLU A 157 16.30 -13.12 3.08
N ILE A 158 15.21 -12.37 3.29
CA ILE A 158 14.72 -11.33 2.38
C ILE A 158 15.10 -9.97 2.96
N ILE A 159 16.00 -9.27 2.28
CA ILE A 159 16.57 -8.01 2.76
C ILE A 159 16.09 -6.87 1.86
N PHE A 160 15.19 -6.05 2.37
CA PHE A 160 14.76 -4.83 1.67
C PHE A 160 15.93 -3.85 1.55
N ALA A 161 16.10 -3.26 0.36
CA ALA A 161 17.17 -2.28 0.11
C ALA A 161 17.01 -1.03 1.00
N ASN A 162 15.75 -0.70 1.33
CA ASN A 162 15.38 0.42 2.20
C ASN A 162 14.43 -0.10 3.28
N PRO A 163 14.94 -0.76 4.34
CA PRO A 163 14.11 -1.58 5.22
C PRO A 163 13.23 -0.78 6.19
N ARG A 164 13.65 0.42 6.61
CA ARG A 164 12.87 1.28 7.51
C ARG A 164 12.98 2.74 7.07
N GLY A 165 11.92 3.51 7.27
CA GLY A 165 11.95 4.95 7.03
C GLY A 165 10.59 5.61 7.24
N ILE A 166 10.63 6.94 7.27
CA ILE A 166 9.47 7.81 7.49
C ILE A 166 9.63 8.99 6.54
N ARG A 167 8.57 9.37 5.83
CA ARG A 167 8.52 10.60 5.03
C ARG A 167 7.17 11.28 5.09
N ILE A 168 7.21 12.60 5.14
CA ILE A 168 6.03 13.46 5.16
C ILE A 168 5.86 14.05 3.76
N ILE A 169 4.74 13.76 3.12
CA ILE A 169 4.41 14.23 1.78
C ILE A 169 3.22 15.19 1.86
N PRO A 170 3.24 16.34 1.16
CA PRO A 170 2.05 17.18 1.08
C PRO A 170 0.84 16.38 0.58
N LYS A 171 -0.30 16.50 1.25
CA LYS A 171 -1.52 15.74 0.93
C LYS A 171 -1.96 15.97 -0.52
N THR A 172 -1.76 17.17 -1.04
CA THR A 172 -2.04 17.52 -2.44
C THR A 172 -1.17 16.74 -3.43
N GLU A 173 0.13 16.62 -3.14
CA GLU A 173 1.08 15.82 -3.92
C GLU A 173 0.75 14.33 -3.83
N PHE A 174 0.47 13.83 -2.62
CA PHE A 174 0.05 12.45 -2.39
C PHE A 174 -1.20 12.09 -3.21
N LYS A 175 -2.26 12.90 -3.08
CA LYS A 175 -3.51 12.72 -3.85
C LYS A 175 -3.23 12.66 -5.35
N LEU A 176 -2.50 13.64 -5.88
CA LEU A 176 -2.22 13.73 -7.32
C LEU A 176 -1.51 12.47 -7.84
N VAL A 177 -0.46 12.01 -7.16
CA VAL A 177 0.30 10.83 -7.56
C VAL A 177 -0.56 9.58 -7.51
N ILE A 178 -1.27 9.35 -6.40
CA ILE A 178 -2.07 8.14 -6.22
C ILE A 178 -3.24 8.09 -7.19
N PHE A 179 -3.99 9.19 -7.35
CA PHE A 179 -5.13 9.20 -8.27
C PHE A 179 -4.72 9.05 -9.73
N ASN A 180 -3.61 9.67 -10.15
CA ASN A 180 -3.12 9.48 -11.52
C ASN A 180 -2.70 8.03 -11.76
N PHE A 181 -1.99 7.43 -10.78
CA PHE A 181 -1.63 6.01 -10.83
C PHE A 181 -2.86 5.10 -10.93
N LEU A 182 -3.83 5.27 -10.03
CA LEU A 182 -5.03 4.43 -9.98
C LEU A 182 -5.90 4.58 -11.24
N ASN A 183 -6.09 5.80 -11.73
CA ASN A 183 -6.84 6.05 -12.95
C ASN A 183 -6.19 5.37 -14.17
N ASP A 184 -4.87 5.45 -14.31
CA ASP A 184 -4.16 4.86 -15.45
C ASP A 184 -4.13 3.32 -15.37
N ILE A 185 -3.81 2.76 -14.20
CA ILE A 185 -3.70 1.31 -14.06
C ILE A 185 -5.04 0.60 -14.14
N LEU A 186 -6.11 1.17 -13.57
CA LEU A 186 -7.45 0.59 -13.69
C LEU A 186 -7.93 0.64 -15.14
N LEU A 187 -7.57 1.67 -15.91
CA LEU A 187 -7.98 1.81 -17.32
C LEU A 187 -7.32 0.71 -18.15
N LYS A 188 -6.01 0.57 -18.00
CA LYS A 188 -5.25 -0.46 -18.72
C LYS A 188 -5.61 -1.87 -18.27
N LEU A 189 -5.95 -2.06 -17.00
CA LEU A 189 -6.43 -3.34 -16.50
C LEU A 189 -7.80 -3.67 -17.10
N GLU A 190 -8.70 -2.68 -17.20
CA GLU A 190 -9.97 -2.84 -17.90
C GLU A 190 -9.73 -3.25 -19.36
N GLU A 191 -8.85 -2.58 -20.10
CA GLU A 191 -8.54 -2.94 -21.49
C GLU A 191 -7.97 -4.36 -21.63
N LYS A 192 -7.17 -4.81 -20.67
CA LYS A 192 -6.53 -6.14 -20.66
C LYS A 192 -7.50 -7.28 -20.32
N VAL A 193 -8.45 -7.06 -19.42
CA VAL A 193 -9.41 -8.09 -19.02
C VAL A 193 -10.39 -8.40 -20.16
N PRO A 194 -10.52 -9.67 -20.58
CA PRO A 194 -11.48 -10.08 -21.62
C PRO A 194 -12.92 -9.61 -21.35
N ALA A 195 -13.62 -9.20 -22.40
CA ALA A 195 -14.96 -8.62 -22.29
C ALA A 195 -16.04 -9.61 -21.79
N ASP A 196 -15.80 -10.91 -21.93
CA ASP A 196 -16.67 -11.99 -21.46
C ASP A 196 -16.55 -12.26 -19.95
N LEU A 197 -15.52 -11.72 -19.28
CA LEU A 197 -15.34 -11.80 -17.82
C LEU A 197 -16.07 -10.66 -17.13
N ILE A 198 -17.40 -10.72 -17.14
CA ILE A 198 -18.31 -9.67 -16.65
C ILE A 198 -18.05 -9.32 -15.17
N ASP A 199 -17.85 -10.31 -14.31
CA ASP A 199 -17.62 -10.08 -12.88
C ASP A 199 -16.33 -9.30 -12.62
N ASP A 200 -15.27 -9.60 -13.37
CA ASP A 200 -14.00 -8.87 -13.28
C ASP A 200 -14.13 -7.43 -13.79
N LYS A 201 -14.86 -7.22 -14.89
CA LYS A 201 -15.19 -5.87 -15.41
C LYS A 201 -15.98 -5.05 -14.40
N ASN A 202 -16.98 -5.67 -13.77
CA ASN A 202 -17.76 -5.05 -12.71
C ASN A 202 -16.88 -4.68 -11.52
N LYS A 203 -15.95 -5.56 -11.13
CA LYS A 203 -15.00 -5.28 -10.05
C LYS A 203 -14.13 -4.05 -10.34
N ILE A 204 -13.57 -3.96 -11.55
CA ILE A 204 -12.77 -2.77 -11.96
C ILE A 204 -13.64 -1.51 -11.94
N THR A 205 -14.87 -1.60 -12.43
CA THR A 205 -15.83 -0.50 -12.42
C THR A 205 -16.15 -0.02 -10.99
N GLU A 206 -16.33 -0.95 -10.04
CA GLU A 206 -16.55 -0.60 -8.64
C GLU A 206 -15.34 0.07 -7.99
N LEU A 207 -14.11 -0.39 -8.30
CA LEU A 207 -12.88 0.27 -7.85
C LEU A 207 -12.81 1.71 -8.41
N TYR A 208 -13.14 1.89 -9.68
CA TYR A 208 -13.22 3.21 -10.30
C TYR A 208 -14.21 4.15 -9.60
N LYS A 209 -15.41 3.66 -9.30
CA LYS A 209 -16.43 4.45 -8.60
C LYS A 209 -15.94 4.93 -7.24
N LYS A 210 -15.29 4.05 -6.45
CA LYS A 210 -14.72 4.40 -5.14
C LYS A 210 -13.73 5.56 -5.25
N ILE A 211 -12.88 5.54 -6.28
CA ILE A 211 -11.89 6.59 -6.52
C ILE A 211 -12.52 7.89 -7.02
N LYS A 212 -13.45 7.83 -7.97
CA LYS A 212 -14.11 9.01 -8.54
C LYS A 212 -14.91 9.82 -7.51
N LEU A 213 -15.43 9.17 -6.47
CA LEU A 213 -16.12 9.85 -5.36
C LEU A 213 -15.17 10.69 -4.47
N LEU A 214 -13.86 10.43 -4.54
CA LEU A 214 -12.83 11.06 -3.71
C LEU A 214 -11.93 12.03 -4.49
N GLU A 215 -12.08 12.06 -5.82
CA GLU A 215 -11.44 13.05 -6.67
C GLU A 215 -12.01 14.45 -6.35
N PRO A 216 -11.15 15.49 -6.25
CA PRO A 216 -11.56 16.85 -5.98
C PRO A 216 -12.37 17.47 -7.13
#